data_AF-A0A939M381-F1
#
_entry.id   AF-A0A939M381-F1
#
_cell.length_a   1.000
_cell.length_b   1.000
_cell.length_c   1.000
_cell.angle_alpha   90.00
_cell.angle_beta   90.00
_cell.angle_gamma   90.00
#
_symmetry.space_group_name_H-M   'P 1'
#
loop_
_entity.id
_entity.type
_entity.pdbx_description
1 polymer ?
#
loop_
_entity_poly.entity_id
_entity_poly.type
_entity_poly.pdbx_seq_one_letter_code
_entity_poly.pdbx_strand_id
1 'polypeptide(L)'
;MSTTTFELTQGEAACGVDLEDVHALRARALVIDGGAAVVLPADLAPALTGAAARLALGGAVVFSGFNQFGQPVYRREETAR
;
A
#
# COMPACT_ATOMS: atom_id res chain seq x y z
N MET A 1 -15.76 -15.45 -10.37
CA MET A 1 -14.61 -14.89 -9.63
C MET A 1 -13.98 -13.84 -10.53
N SER A 2 -14.06 -12.57 -10.17
CA SER A 2 -13.40 -11.50 -10.94
C SER A 2 -11.92 -11.49 -10.52
N THR A 3 -11.04 -11.84 -11.44
CA THR A 3 -9.59 -11.74 -11.23
C THR A 3 -9.21 -10.27 -11.38
N THR A 4 -9.06 -9.55 -10.28
CA THR A 4 -8.58 -8.16 -10.32
C THR A 4 -7.08 -8.19 -10.55
N THR A 5 -6.64 -7.81 -11.76
CA THR A 5 -5.21 -7.63 -12.06
C THR A 5 -4.72 -6.37 -11.38
N PHE A 6 -3.65 -6.47 -10.58
CA PHE A 6 -2.97 -5.31 -10.00
C PHE A 6 -1.85 -4.87 -10.94
N GLU A 7 -1.81 -3.57 -11.24
CA GLU A 7 -0.79 -2.98 -12.10
C GLU A 7 -0.07 -1.86 -11.35
N LEU A 8 1.23 -1.75 -11.63
CA LEU A 8 2.04 -0.62 -11.20
C LEU A 8 1.68 0.60 -12.03
N THR A 9 1.60 1.74 -11.36
CA THR A 9 1.55 3.04 -12.03
C THR A 9 2.90 3.34 -12.70
N GLN A 10 2.89 4.24 -13.68
CA GLN A 10 4.14 4.70 -14.31
C GLN A 10 5.11 5.30 -13.30
N GLY A 11 4.61 5.98 -12.27
CA GLY A 11 5.44 6.56 -11.21
C GLY A 11 6.14 5.50 -10.36
N GLU A 12 5.42 4.46 -9.94
CA GLU A 12 6.02 3.35 -9.18
C GLU A 12 7.06 2.59 -10.01
N ALA A 13 6.74 2.29 -11.27
CA ALA A 13 7.68 1.65 -12.18
C ALA A 13 8.94 2.52 -12.42
N ALA A 14 8.79 3.84 -12.57
CA ALA A 14 9.91 4.77 -12.70
C ALA A 14 10.77 4.86 -11.42
N CYS A 15 10.18 4.61 -10.25
CA CYS A 15 10.90 4.48 -8.99
C CYS A 15 11.58 3.11 -8.79
N GLY A 16 11.53 2.22 -9.80
CA GLY A 16 12.14 0.89 -9.74
C GLY A 16 11.36 -0.11 -8.89
N VAL A 17 10.08 0.16 -8.59
CA VAL A 17 9.21 -0.80 -7.91
C VAL A 17 8.92 -1.96 -8.86
N ASP A 18 9.06 -3.19 -8.37
CA ASP A 18 8.64 -4.39 -9.08
C ASP A 18 7.43 -5.06 -8.39
N LEU A 19 6.73 -5.90 -9.15
CA LEU A 19 5.53 -6.59 -8.65
C LEU A 19 5.86 -7.65 -7.60
N GLU A 20 7.01 -8.30 -7.68
CA GLU A 20 7.41 -9.36 -6.75
C GLU A 20 7.61 -8.79 -5.34
N ASP A 21 8.34 -7.69 -5.22
CA ASP A 21 8.56 -6.92 -4.00
C ASP A 21 7.23 -6.39 -3.43
N VAL A 22 6.33 -5.90 -4.29
CA VAL A 22 5.00 -5.45 -3.86
C VAL A 22 4.18 -6.61 -3.28
N HIS A 23 4.20 -7.78 -3.92
CA HIS A 23 3.48 -8.97 -3.43
C HIS A 23 4.10 -9.50 -2.13
N ALA A 24 5.43 -9.57 -2.05
CA ALA A 24 6.16 -9.99 -0.86
C ALA A 24 5.88 -9.04 0.32
N LEU A 25 5.88 -7.72 0.06
CA LEU A 25 5.58 -6.72 1.07
C LEU A 25 4.12 -6.75 1.51
N ARG A 26 3.18 -6.92 0.58
CA ARG A 26 1.75 -7.05 0.90
C ARG A 26 1.48 -8.25 1.82
N ALA A 27 2.21 -9.36 1.67
CA ALA A 27 2.07 -10.51 2.56
C ALA A 27 2.48 -10.20 4.01
N ARG A 28 3.24 -9.13 4.23
CA ARG A 28 3.71 -8.65 5.54
C ARG A 28 2.92 -7.43 6.03
N ALA A 29 1.93 -6.97 5.27
CA ALA A 29 1.12 -5.81 5.61
C ALA A 29 0.04 -6.18 6.62
N LEU A 30 -0.18 -5.33 7.62
CA LEU A 30 -1.24 -5.50 8.62
C LEU A 30 -2.42 -4.61 8.26
N VAL A 31 -3.53 -5.22 7.83
CA VAL A 31 -4.79 -4.51 7.59
C VAL A 31 -5.51 -4.29 8.92
N ILE A 32 -5.85 -3.03 9.22
CA ILE A 32 -6.47 -2.60 10.47
C ILE A 32 -7.77 -1.81 10.19
N ASP A 33 -8.43 -1.33 11.25
CA ASP A 33 -9.62 -0.48 11.16
C ASP A 33 -10.74 -1.06 10.28
N GLY A 34 -10.96 -2.39 10.40
CA GLY A 34 -11.98 -3.09 9.62
C GLY A 34 -11.72 -3.11 8.11
N GLY A 35 -10.47 -2.91 7.67
CA GLY A 35 -10.11 -2.85 6.26
C GLY A 35 -10.00 -1.43 5.68
N ALA A 36 -10.06 -0.40 6.53
CA ALA A 36 -9.92 0.99 6.10
C ALA A 36 -8.45 1.46 6.02
N ALA A 37 -7.55 0.79 6.73
CA ALA A 37 -6.15 1.18 6.82
C ALA A 37 -5.20 -0.02 6.81
N VAL A 38 -3.94 0.26 6.48
CA VAL A 38 -2.87 -0.75 6.44
C VAL A 38 -1.58 -0.19 7.04
N VAL A 39 -0.92 -1.00 7.84
CA VAL A 39 0.40 -0.73 8.43
C VAL A 39 1.43 -1.57 7.69
N LEU A 40 2.54 -0.95 7.30
CA LEU A 40 3.63 -1.58 6.58
C LEU A 40 4.94 -1.52 7.39
N PRO A 41 5.91 -2.41 7.13
CA PRO A 41 7.25 -2.30 7.71
C PRO A 41 7.88 -0.91 7.50
N ALA A 42 8.64 -0.45 8.50
CA ALA A 42 9.42 0.78 8.44
C ALA A 42 10.64 0.64 7.50
N ASP A 43 11.30 1.77 7.23
CA ASP A 43 12.56 1.86 6.49
C ASP A 43 12.53 1.32 5.05
N LEU A 44 11.35 1.34 4.43
CA LEU A 44 11.14 0.97 3.03
C LEU A 44 10.85 2.20 2.17
N ALA A 45 11.15 2.08 0.88
CA ALA A 45 10.93 3.15 -0.08
C ALA A 45 9.44 3.53 -0.16
N PRO A 46 9.08 4.84 -0.14
CA PRO A 46 7.69 5.29 -0.17
C PRO A 46 6.86 4.77 -1.37
N ALA A 47 7.51 4.62 -2.53
CA ALA A 47 6.86 4.10 -3.74
C ALA A 47 6.46 2.62 -3.57
N LEU A 48 7.33 1.81 -2.95
CA LEU A 48 7.07 0.40 -2.68
C LEU A 48 5.97 0.23 -1.62
N THR A 49 6.05 0.97 -0.51
CA THR A 49 5.03 0.92 0.55
C THR A 49 3.69 1.44 0.06
N GLY A 50 3.66 2.49 -0.77
CA GLY A 50 2.44 2.98 -1.41
C GLY A 50 1.80 1.93 -2.32
N ALA A 51 2.58 1.31 -3.20
CA ALA A 51 2.10 0.24 -4.08
C ALA A 51 1.54 -0.95 -3.31
N ALA A 52 2.25 -1.42 -2.28
CA ALA A 52 1.79 -2.50 -1.41
C ALA A 52 0.52 -2.14 -0.64
N ALA A 53 0.38 -0.89 -0.20
CA ALA A 53 -0.84 -0.40 0.45
C ALA A 53 -2.04 -0.39 -0.52
N ARG A 54 -1.85 0.08 -1.76
CA ARG A 54 -2.89 0.04 -2.81
C ARG A 54 -3.33 -1.39 -3.08
N LEU A 55 -2.38 -2.31 -3.21
CA LEU A 55 -2.67 -3.73 -3.40
C LEU A 55 -3.42 -4.32 -2.19
N ALA A 56 -3.02 -3.97 -0.96
CA ALA A 56 -3.64 -4.49 0.25
C ALA A 56 -5.09 -3.98 0.44
N LEU A 57 -5.35 -2.70 0.14
CA LEU A 57 -6.65 -2.07 0.33
C LEU A 57 -7.56 -2.13 -0.90
N GLY A 58 -7.03 -2.54 -2.05
CA GLY A 58 -7.78 -2.77 -3.29
C GLY A 58 -8.16 -1.48 -4.03
N GLY A 59 -7.38 -0.41 -3.90
CA GLY A 59 -7.72 0.88 -4.51
C GLY A 59 -6.73 2.00 -4.19
N ALA A 60 -7.14 3.23 -4.45
CA ALA A 60 -6.38 4.43 -4.11
C ALA A 60 -6.24 4.58 -2.59
N VAL A 61 -5.07 5.05 -2.16
CA VAL A 61 -4.71 5.19 -0.75
C VAL A 61 -3.99 6.51 -0.52
N VAL A 62 -4.07 7.00 0.70
CA VAL A 62 -3.38 8.20 1.18
C VAL A 62 -2.47 7.84 2.36
N PHE A 63 -1.32 8.49 2.43
CA PHE A 63 -0.42 8.35 3.57
C PHE A 63 -1.00 9.10 4.77
N SER A 64 -1.16 8.40 5.89
CA SER A 64 -1.78 8.94 7.11
C SER A 64 -0.76 9.27 8.22
N GLY A 65 0.53 9.03 7.99
CA GLY A 65 1.59 9.24 8.97
C GLY A 65 2.26 7.94 9.44
N PHE A 66 2.95 8.03 10.57
CA PHE A 66 3.63 6.91 11.20
C PHE A 66 2.94 6.54 12.52
N ASN A 67 2.89 5.25 12.85
CA ASN A 67 2.42 4.80 14.15
C ASN A 67 3.50 4.99 15.24
N GLN A 68 3.20 4.58 16.48
CA GLN A 68 4.11 4.68 17.63
C GLN A 68 5.41 3.86 17.49
N PHE A 69 5.48 2.96 16.51
CA PHE A 69 6.65 2.14 16.20
C PHE A 69 7.42 2.65 14.96
N GLY A 70 7.06 3.81 14.42
CA GLY A 70 7.70 4.37 13.22
C GLY A 70 7.28 3.69 11.91
N GLN A 71 6.22 2.87 11.93
CA GLN A 71 5.73 2.18 10.75
C GLN A 71 4.77 3.08 9.95
N PRO A 72 4.91 3.15 8.63
CA PRO A 72 4.01 3.94 7.80
C PRO A 72 2.60 3.36 7.79
N VAL A 73 1.61 4.25 7.88
CA VAL A 73 0.18 3.94 7.85
C VAL A 73 -0.44 4.55 6.61
N TYR A 74 -1.17 3.74 5.85
CA TYR A 74 -1.95 4.18 4.70
C TYR A 74 -3.43 3.92 4.93
N ARG A 75 -4.28 4.81 4.41
CA ARG A 75 -5.75 4.71 4.47
C ARG A 75 -6.32 4.73 3.08
N ARG A 76 -7.52 4.18 2.88
CA ARG A 76 -8.23 4.40 1.62
C ARG A 76 -8.42 5.89 1.39
N GLU A 77 -8.24 6.31 0.15
CA GLU A 77 -8.67 7.65 -0.26
C GLU A 77 -10.21 7.68 -0.18
N GLU A 78 -10.75 8.46 0.74
CA GLU A 78 -12.20 8.69 0.78
C GLU A 78 -12.57 9.45 -0.48
N THR A 79 -13.24 8.77 -1.42
CA THR A 79 -13.80 9.44 -2.58
C THR A 79 -14.84 10.42 -2.07
N ALA A 80 -14.52 11.72 -2.08
CA ALA A 80 -15.49 12.77 -1.80
C ALA A 80 -16.71 12.53 -2.70
N ARG A 81 -17.83 12.15 -2.09
CA ARG A 81 -19.12 12.01 -2.77
C ARG A 81 -19.88 13.33 -2.74
#